data_AF-A0A453K3X5-F1
#
_entry.id   AF-A0A453K3X5-F1
#
_cell.length_a   1.000
_cell.length_b   1.000
_cell.length_c   1.000
_cell.angle_alpha   90.00
_cell.angle_beta   90.00
_cell.angle_gamma   90.00
#
_symmetry.space_group_name_H-M   'P 1'
#
loop_
_entity.id
_entity.type
_entity.pdbx_description
1 polymer ?
#
loop_
_entity_poly.entity_id
_entity_poly.type
_entity_poly.pdbx_seq_one_letter_code
_entity_poly.pdbx_strand_id
1 'polypeptide(L)'
;MSTDREKEREAELEGAMYTNCLLLGLDPVVLGSPAGAASPRVGLFRHSNPRLGEQLLYFLLSSLRGPAQSAKDFDKVWPIFDSAQSREFRKIVQCIISELEQQGALPRSNSRVSSLATCCGPRFVELLWQLSVHALREVHRRTFAADVASNPLPAALTDVSYLHAAALLPVTKARIALERRKFLKNANIAVQRQTTWSNLAHEMTAEFRSLCAEEAYLQQELEKLQDMRNKAKLEGELWDERISSSSGQNSHLVSKATRLWESILARKGTVNEVSFPEYVCPACSNYPYHARQHNVLASSR
;
A
#
# COMPACT_ATOMS: atom_id res chain seq x y z
N MET A 1 -6.51 -15.63 -1.97
CA MET A 1 -7.96 -15.72 -1.67
C MET A 1 -8.77 -16.18 -2.89
N SER A 2 -9.06 -15.35 -3.91
CA SER A 2 -9.85 -15.81 -5.09
C SER A 2 -9.10 -16.83 -5.93
N THR A 3 -7.84 -16.50 -6.27
CA THR A 3 -6.93 -17.32 -7.10
C THR A 3 -6.66 -18.72 -6.57
N ASP A 4 -6.79 -18.91 -5.25
CA ASP A 4 -6.46 -20.19 -4.61
C ASP A 4 -7.67 -21.11 -4.65
N ARG A 5 -8.88 -20.57 -4.42
CA ARG A 5 -10.16 -21.26 -4.64
C ARG A 5 -10.39 -21.62 -6.12
N GLU A 6 -9.92 -20.79 -7.05
CA GLU A 6 -9.99 -21.10 -8.48
C GLU A 6 -9.09 -22.28 -8.86
N LYS A 7 -7.87 -22.35 -8.30
CA LYS A 7 -6.94 -23.49 -8.48
C LYS A 7 -7.44 -24.76 -7.78
N GLU A 8 -8.07 -24.62 -6.63
CA GLU A 8 -8.70 -25.71 -5.87
C GLU A 8 -9.86 -26.31 -6.68
N ARG A 9 -10.78 -25.47 -7.19
CA ARG A 9 -11.85 -25.91 -8.11
C ARG A 9 -11.32 -26.57 -9.38
N GLU A 10 -10.28 -26.01 -10.00
CA GLU A 10 -9.65 -26.63 -11.20
C GLU A 10 -9.12 -28.03 -10.86
N ALA A 11 -8.48 -28.18 -9.70
CA ALA A 11 -7.96 -29.45 -9.23
C ALA A 11 -9.05 -30.49 -8.91
N GLU A 12 -10.16 -30.06 -8.29
CA GLU A 12 -11.35 -30.90 -8.05
C GLU A 12 -11.98 -31.39 -9.36
N LEU A 13 -12.14 -30.51 -10.34
CA LEU A 13 -12.70 -30.86 -11.65
C LEU A 13 -11.83 -31.86 -12.41
N GLU A 14 -10.51 -31.67 -12.39
CA GLU A 14 -9.53 -32.58 -13.02
C GLU A 14 -9.51 -33.95 -12.31
N GLY A 15 -9.55 -33.98 -10.98
CA GLY A 15 -9.64 -35.23 -10.21
C GLY A 15 -10.96 -35.99 -10.45
N ALA A 16 -12.08 -35.28 -10.49
CA ALA A 16 -13.39 -35.86 -10.79
C ALA A 16 -13.44 -36.39 -12.23
N MET A 17 -12.89 -35.65 -13.20
CA MET A 17 -12.75 -36.08 -14.59
C MET A 17 -11.95 -37.38 -14.69
N TYR A 18 -10.80 -37.48 -14.03
CA TYR A 18 -10.04 -38.73 -14.03
C TYR A 18 -10.80 -39.89 -13.39
N THR A 19 -11.51 -39.64 -12.29
CA THR A 19 -12.33 -40.65 -11.61
C THR A 19 -13.42 -41.19 -12.56
N ASN A 20 -14.10 -40.30 -13.27
CA ASN A 20 -15.08 -40.68 -14.29
C ASN A 20 -14.45 -41.52 -15.42
N CYS A 21 -13.26 -41.14 -15.90
CA CYS A 21 -12.54 -41.92 -16.91
C CYS A 21 -12.17 -43.33 -16.42
N LEU A 22 -11.70 -43.47 -15.17
CA LEU A 22 -11.39 -44.77 -14.57
C LEU A 22 -12.65 -45.64 -14.41
N LEU A 23 -13.77 -45.05 -13.99
CA LEU A 23 -15.07 -45.73 -13.91
C LEU A 23 -15.62 -46.15 -15.29
N LEU A 24 -15.26 -45.42 -16.35
CA LEU A 24 -15.53 -45.78 -17.74
C LEU A 24 -14.56 -46.85 -18.30
N GLY A 25 -13.56 -47.28 -17.54
CA GLY A 25 -12.59 -48.29 -17.95
C GLY A 25 -11.33 -47.76 -18.65
N LEU A 26 -10.94 -46.50 -18.42
CA LEU A 26 -9.65 -45.98 -18.88
C LEU A 26 -8.50 -46.73 -18.19
N ASP A 27 -7.51 -47.17 -18.96
CA ASP A 27 -6.27 -47.74 -18.42
C ASP A 27 -5.49 -46.67 -17.61
N PRO A 28 -5.20 -46.90 -16.30
CA PRO A 28 -4.41 -45.99 -15.47
C PRO A 28 -3.03 -45.60 -16.05
N VAL A 29 -2.45 -46.44 -16.91
CA VAL A 29 -1.17 -46.17 -17.60
C VAL A 29 -1.27 -44.93 -18.49
N VAL A 30 -2.44 -44.64 -19.08
CA VAL A 30 -2.68 -43.43 -19.90
C VAL A 30 -2.47 -42.15 -19.07
N LEU A 31 -2.80 -42.19 -17.78
CA LEU A 31 -2.64 -41.05 -16.86
C LEU A 31 -1.22 -40.94 -16.27
N GLY A 32 -0.31 -41.85 -16.65
CA GLY A 32 1.02 -41.96 -16.04
C GLY A 32 0.98 -42.33 -14.54
N SER A 33 -0.12 -42.94 -14.09
CA SER A 33 -0.27 -43.36 -12.70
C SER A 33 0.51 -44.67 -12.46
N PRO A 34 1.47 -44.73 -11.52
CA PRO A 34 2.13 -45.99 -11.20
C PRO A 34 1.12 -46.95 -10.56
N ALA A 35 1.25 -48.24 -10.89
CA ALA A 35 0.36 -49.28 -10.37
C ALA A 35 0.29 -49.23 -8.82
N GLY A 36 -0.91 -48.97 -8.30
CA GLY A 36 -1.18 -48.84 -6.85
C GLY A 36 -1.39 -47.42 -6.32
N ALA A 37 -1.21 -46.36 -7.12
CA ALA A 37 -1.54 -45.00 -6.68
C ALA A 37 -3.06 -44.74 -6.71
N ALA A 38 -3.64 -44.42 -5.54
CA ALA A 38 -5.09 -44.28 -5.35
C ALA A 38 -5.74 -43.04 -6.00
N SER A 39 -4.94 -42.08 -6.49
CA SER A 39 -5.44 -40.92 -7.23
C SER A 39 -4.41 -40.47 -8.28
N PRO A 40 -4.83 -40.20 -9.53
CA PRO A 40 -3.95 -39.65 -10.57
C PRO A 40 -3.48 -38.24 -10.22
N ARG A 41 -2.33 -37.86 -10.78
CA ARG A 41 -1.72 -36.54 -10.54
C ARG A 41 -2.57 -35.44 -11.19
N VAL A 42 -2.86 -34.40 -10.42
CA VAL A 42 -3.64 -33.24 -10.83
C VAL A 42 -2.72 -32.09 -11.26
N GLY A 43 -3.14 -31.30 -12.23
CA GLY A 43 -2.39 -30.20 -12.85
C GLY A 43 -1.71 -30.57 -14.17
N LEU A 44 -2.06 -31.70 -14.79
CA LEU A 44 -1.47 -32.18 -16.06
C LEU A 44 -1.83 -31.30 -17.26
N PHE A 45 -2.81 -30.40 -17.10
CA PHE A 45 -3.27 -29.43 -18.10
C PHE A 45 -2.93 -27.97 -17.76
N ARG A 46 -2.11 -27.70 -16.74
CA ARG A 46 -1.60 -26.34 -16.45
C ARG A 46 -0.71 -25.76 -17.56
N HIS A 47 -0.14 -26.65 -18.38
CA HIS A 47 0.63 -26.34 -19.57
C HIS A 47 0.07 -27.12 -20.77
N SER A 48 0.48 -26.77 -21.98
CA SER A 48 0.06 -27.43 -23.23
C SER A 48 0.35 -28.93 -23.18
N ASN A 49 -0.68 -29.76 -23.25
CA ASN A 49 -0.54 -31.22 -23.19
C ASN A 49 -1.45 -31.92 -24.24
N PRO A 50 -1.19 -31.69 -25.54
CA PRO A 50 -2.02 -32.23 -26.63
C PRO A 50 -2.05 -33.76 -26.62
N ARG A 51 -0.94 -34.44 -26.31
CA ARG A 51 -0.88 -35.91 -26.32
C ARG A 51 -1.87 -36.55 -25.34
N LEU A 52 -1.91 -36.09 -24.09
CA LEU A 52 -2.89 -36.60 -23.11
C LEU A 52 -4.31 -36.10 -23.43
N GLY A 53 -4.45 -34.85 -23.87
CA GLY A 53 -5.74 -34.28 -24.25
C GLY A 53 -6.41 -35.06 -25.39
N GLU A 54 -5.68 -35.36 -26.45
CA GLU A 54 -6.14 -36.16 -27.60
C GLU A 54 -6.51 -37.60 -27.19
N GLN A 55 -5.73 -38.23 -26.29
CA GLN A 55 -6.07 -39.54 -25.72
C GLN A 55 -7.38 -39.53 -24.91
N LEU A 56 -7.57 -38.55 -24.02
CA LEU A 56 -8.81 -38.43 -23.24
C LEU A 56 -10.02 -38.08 -24.11
N LEU A 57 -9.85 -37.19 -25.09
CA LEU A 57 -10.90 -36.85 -26.07
C LEU A 57 -11.32 -38.08 -26.87
N TYR A 58 -10.36 -38.84 -27.42
CA TYR A 58 -10.64 -40.07 -28.15
C TYR A 58 -11.38 -41.09 -27.26
N PHE A 59 -10.90 -41.33 -26.04
CA PHE A 59 -11.52 -42.28 -25.10
C PHE A 59 -12.96 -41.89 -24.73
N LEU A 60 -13.19 -40.63 -24.34
CA LEU A 60 -14.51 -40.16 -23.91
C LEU A 60 -15.52 -40.15 -25.06
N LEU A 61 -15.13 -39.66 -26.23
CA LEU A 61 -16.01 -39.66 -27.40
C LEU A 61 -16.25 -41.08 -27.94
N SER A 62 -15.27 -41.97 -27.84
CA SER A 62 -15.46 -43.38 -28.23
C SER A 62 -16.43 -44.10 -27.29
N SER A 63 -16.36 -43.80 -25.99
CA SER A 63 -17.31 -44.31 -24.99
C SER A 63 -18.75 -43.82 -25.26
N LEU A 64 -18.90 -42.58 -25.72
CA LEU A 64 -20.20 -41.97 -26.06
C LEU A 64 -20.79 -42.50 -27.38
N ARG A 65 -19.99 -42.60 -28.43
CA ARG A 65 -20.43 -42.99 -29.79
C ARG A 65 -20.52 -44.51 -29.96
N GLY A 66 -19.77 -45.27 -29.17
CA GLY A 66 -19.69 -46.74 -29.23
C GLY A 66 -18.79 -47.23 -30.37
N PRO A 67 -18.28 -48.47 -30.31
CA PRO A 67 -17.17 -48.92 -31.16
C PRO A 67 -17.42 -48.77 -32.67
N ALA A 68 -18.63 -49.11 -33.13
CA ALA A 68 -18.98 -49.11 -34.55
C ALA A 68 -19.06 -47.70 -35.18
N GLN A 69 -19.44 -46.68 -34.41
CA GLN A 69 -19.47 -45.30 -34.90
C GLN A 69 -18.10 -44.63 -34.71
N SER A 70 -17.43 -44.89 -33.60
CA SER A 70 -16.09 -44.35 -33.30
C SER A 70 -15.04 -44.79 -34.33
N ALA A 71 -15.11 -46.04 -34.80
CA ALA A 71 -14.25 -46.55 -35.86
C ALA A 71 -14.46 -45.83 -37.21
N LYS A 72 -15.65 -45.26 -37.45
CA LYS A 72 -15.94 -44.44 -38.65
C LYS A 72 -15.53 -42.99 -38.44
N ASP A 73 -15.91 -42.41 -37.29
CA ASP A 73 -15.62 -41.02 -36.95
C ASP A 73 -14.10 -40.76 -36.94
N PHE A 74 -13.31 -41.70 -36.42
CA PHE A 74 -11.85 -41.56 -36.28
C PHE A 74 -11.03 -42.37 -37.31
N ASP A 75 -11.64 -42.81 -38.42
CA ASP A 75 -10.93 -43.49 -39.51
C ASP A 75 -9.73 -42.66 -40.01
N LYS A 76 -8.58 -43.30 -40.21
CA LYS A 76 -7.29 -42.72 -40.65
C LYS A 76 -6.69 -41.59 -39.81
N VAL A 77 -7.39 -41.07 -38.79
CA VAL A 77 -6.89 -40.00 -37.89
C VAL A 77 -6.47 -40.52 -36.53
N TRP A 78 -6.78 -41.78 -36.19
CA TRP A 78 -6.39 -42.42 -34.94
C TRP A 78 -5.71 -43.79 -35.19
N PRO A 79 -4.58 -44.10 -34.54
CA PRO A 79 -3.77 -43.22 -33.68
C PRO A 79 -3.16 -42.04 -34.46
N ILE A 80 -2.83 -40.97 -33.73
CA ILE A 80 -2.21 -39.76 -34.29
C ILE A 80 -0.70 -39.96 -34.36
N PHE A 81 -0.13 -39.87 -35.56
CA PHE A 81 1.31 -39.94 -35.83
C PHE A 81 1.88 -38.62 -36.36
N ASP A 82 1.06 -37.78 -37.02
CA ASP A 82 1.49 -36.52 -37.61
C ASP A 82 0.55 -35.32 -37.32
N SER A 83 1.01 -34.12 -37.70
CA SER A 83 0.29 -32.87 -37.45
C SER A 83 -0.93 -32.65 -38.35
N ALA A 84 -1.03 -33.33 -39.50
CA ALA A 84 -2.19 -33.31 -40.37
C ALA A 84 -3.33 -34.17 -39.78
N GLN A 85 -3.01 -35.39 -39.33
CA GLN A 85 -3.94 -36.23 -38.56
C GLN A 85 -4.43 -35.53 -37.30
N SER A 86 -3.53 -34.95 -36.50
CA SER A 86 -3.86 -34.17 -35.30
C SER A 86 -4.80 -32.98 -35.60
N ARG A 87 -4.61 -32.30 -36.74
CA ARG A 87 -5.54 -31.24 -37.19
C ARG A 87 -6.91 -31.79 -37.57
N GLU A 88 -6.98 -32.91 -38.26
CA GLU A 88 -8.24 -33.51 -38.73
C GLU A 88 -9.04 -34.12 -37.57
N PHE A 89 -8.35 -34.86 -36.68
CA PHE A 89 -8.89 -35.34 -35.41
C PHE A 89 -9.59 -34.23 -34.63
N ARG A 90 -8.96 -33.05 -34.49
CA ARG A 90 -9.59 -31.90 -33.80
C ARG A 90 -10.85 -31.37 -34.48
N LYS A 91 -10.96 -31.44 -35.81
CA LYS A 91 -12.21 -31.06 -36.51
C LYS A 91 -13.33 -32.04 -36.19
N ILE A 92 -13.04 -33.34 -36.21
CA ILE A 92 -13.98 -34.41 -35.88
C ILE A 92 -14.47 -34.24 -34.43
N VAL A 93 -13.53 -34.09 -33.49
CA VAL A 93 -13.82 -33.78 -32.07
C VAL A 93 -14.72 -32.55 -31.94
N GLN A 94 -14.37 -31.45 -32.61
CA GLN A 94 -15.17 -30.22 -32.56
C GLN A 94 -16.58 -30.41 -33.14
N CYS A 95 -16.72 -31.19 -34.22
CA CYS A 95 -18.00 -31.53 -34.82
C CYS A 95 -18.89 -32.31 -33.84
N ILE A 96 -18.36 -33.39 -33.25
CA ILE A 96 -19.10 -34.22 -32.27
C ILE A 96 -19.49 -33.40 -31.03
N ILE A 97 -18.59 -32.55 -30.50
CA ILE A 97 -18.96 -31.68 -29.36
C ILE A 97 -20.05 -30.67 -29.78
N SER A 98 -20.00 -30.14 -31.00
CA SER A 98 -21.03 -29.23 -31.52
C SER A 98 -22.40 -29.92 -31.66
N GLU A 99 -22.44 -31.19 -32.08
CA GLU A 99 -23.66 -32.01 -32.09
C GLU A 99 -24.23 -32.18 -30.67
N LEU A 100 -23.38 -32.48 -29.68
CA LEU A 100 -23.78 -32.63 -28.27
C LEU A 100 -24.24 -31.29 -27.65
N GLU A 101 -23.61 -30.17 -27.98
CA GLU A 101 -24.04 -28.81 -27.59
C GLU A 101 -25.39 -28.42 -28.22
N GLN A 102 -25.68 -28.88 -29.45
CA GLN A 102 -26.96 -28.66 -30.13
C GLN A 102 -28.09 -29.51 -29.54
N GLN A 103 -27.79 -30.77 -29.20
CA GLN A 103 -28.72 -31.71 -28.53
C GLN A 103 -29.01 -31.34 -27.07
N GLY A 104 -28.31 -30.35 -26.50
CA GLY A 104 -28.46 -29.97 -25.09
C GLY A 104 -27.82 -30.98 -24.13
N ALA A 105 -26.96 -31.88 -24.61
CA ALA A 105 -26.21 -32.83 -23.80
C ALA A 105 -25.04 -32.17 -23.06
N LEU A 106 -24.48 -31.09 -23.63
CA LEU A 106 -23.37 -30.31 -23.05
C LEU A 106 -23.71 -28.80 -23.00
N PRO A 107 -23.19 -28.06 -22.00
CA PRO A 107 -23.27 -26.60 -21.97
C PRO A 107 -22.54 -25.97 -23.17
N ARG A 108 -23.17 -24.98 -23.81
CA ARG A 108 -22.62 -24.32 -25.01
C ARG A 108 -21.31 -23.56 -24.72
N SER A 109 -20.45 -23.45 -25.73
CA SER A 109 -19.27 -22.56 -25.82
C SER A 109 -17.93 -23.08 -25.28
N ASN A 110 -17.82 -24.36 -24.92
CA ASN A 110 -16.57 -24.93 -24.37
C ASN A 110 -15.64 -25.52 -25.46
N SER A 111 -16.17 -25.86 -26.63
CA SER A 111 -15.46 -26.40 -27.81
C SER A 111 -14.60 -25.40 -28.61
N ARG A 112 -13.83 -24.53 -27.95
CA ARG A 112 -12.95 -23.57 -28.66
C ARG A 112 -11.78 -24.27 -29.34
N VAL A 113 -11.59 -24.02 -30.64
CA VAL A 113 -10.50 -24.58 -31.48
C VAL A 113 -9.12 -24.43 -30.84
N SER A 114 -8.81 -23.25 -30.27
CA SER A 114 -7.53 -23.01 -29.61
C SER A 114 -7.35 -23.85 -28.34
N SER A 115 -8.41 -24.06 -27.56
CA SER A 115 -8.38 -24.94 -26.37
C SER A 115 -8.20 -26.41 -26.75
N LEU A 116 -8.82 -26.86 -27.85
CA LEU A 116 -8.59 -28.20 -28.39
C LEU A 116 -7.16 -28.36 -28.97
N ALA A 117 -6.60 -27.31 -29.56
CA ALA A 117 -5.25 -27.34 -30.14
C ALA A 117 -4.14 -27.37 -29.09
N THR A 118 -4.28 -26.66 -27.98
CA THR A 118 -3.28 -26.64 -26.89
C THR A 118 -3.56 -27.69 -25.81
N CYS A 119 -4.80 -28.15 -25.66
CA CYS A 119 -5.24 -29.04 -24.59
C CYS A 119 -4.71 -28.57 -23.21
N CYS A 120 -5.07 -27.34 -22.80
CA CYS A 120 -4.62 -26.77 -21.53
C CYS A 120 -5.54 -25.69 -20.96
N GLY A 121 -5.35 -25.43 -19.67
CA GLY A 121 -6.04 -24.41 -18.89
C GLY A 121 -7.46 -24.81 -18.45
N PRO A 122 -8.08 -24.01 -17.58
CA PRO A 122 -9.28 -24.40 -16.84
C PRO A 122 -10.49 -24.69 -17.75
N ARG A 123 -10.59 -24.03 -18.91
CA ARG A 123 -11.66 -24.31 -19.89
C ARG A 123 -11.55 -25.68 -20.55
N PHE A 124 -10.33 -26.16 -20.77
CA PHE A 124 -10.12 -27.49 -21.34
C PHE A 124 -10.39 -28.58 -20.31
N VAL A 125 -9.96 -28.38 -19.07
CA VAL A 125 -10.31 -29.24 -17.92
C VAL A 125 -11.82 -29.29 -17.73
N GLU A 126 -12.50 -28.14 -17.74
CA GLU A 126 -13.96 -28.06 -17.60
C GLU A 126 -14.70 -28.74 -18.76
N LEU A 127 -14.21 -28.63 -20.00
CA LEU A 127 -14.74 -29.39 -21.16
C LEU A 127 -14.59 -30.90 -20.98
N LEU A 128 -13.40 -31.39 -20.62
CA LEU A 128 -13.15 -32.82 -20.41
C LEU A 128 -13.96 -33.36 -19.21
N TRP A 129 -14.10 -32.58 -18.15
CA TRP A 129 -14.98 -32.91 -17.03
C TRP A 129 -16.44 -33.04 -17.48
N GLN A 130 -16.98 -32.08 -18.24
CA GLN A 130 -18.34 -32.15 -18.77
C GLN A 130 -18.54 -33.38 -19.68
N LEU A 131 -17.58 -33.65 -20.57
CA LEU A 131 -17.58 -34.84 -21.43
C LEU A 131 -17.54 -36.13 -20.62
N SER A 132 -16.72 -36.21 -19.56
CA SER A 132 -16.59 -37.42 -18.73
C SER A 132 -17.82 -37.69 -17.88
N VAL A 133 -18.46 -36.66 -17.31
CA VAL A 133 -19.74 -36.78 -16.61
C VAL A 133 -20.85 -37.20 -17.59
N HIS A 134 -20.92 -36.61 -18.78
CA HIS A 134 -21.90 -36.99 -19.79
C HIS A 134 -21.68 -38.43 -20.26
N ALA A 135 -20.44 -38.83 -20.57
CA ALA A 135 -20.07 -40.18 -20.95
C ALA A 135 -20.42 -41.21 -19.86
N LEU A 136 -20.08 -40.95 -18.60
CA LEU A 136 -20.40 -41.84 -17.48
C LEU A 136 -21.93 -42.00 -17.32
N ARG A 137 -22.68 -40.90 -17.33
CA ARG A 137 -24.15 -40.90 -17.25
C ARG A 137 -24.82 -41.62 -18.43
N GLU A 138 -24.21 -41.55 -19.60
CA GLU A 138 -24.72 -42.14 -20.84
C GLU A 138 -24.43 -43.64 -20.93
N VAL A 139 -23.18 -44.04 -20.68
CA VAL A 139 -22.76 -45.45 -20.63
C VAL A 139 -23.51 -46.17 -19.51
N HIS A 140 -23.56 -45.61 -18.29
CA HIS A 140 -24.28 -46.25 -17.19
C HIS A 140 -25.77 -46.47 -17.51
N ARG A 141 -26.44 -45.51 -18.16
CA ARG A 141 -27.86 -45.69 -18.56
C ARG A 141 -28.08 -46.78 -19.61
N ARG A 142 -27.12 -46.97 -20.52
CA ARG A 142 -27.17 -48.02 -21.54
C ARG A 142 -26.87 -49.41 -20.95
N THR A 143 -25.91 -49.49 -20.03
CA THR A 143 -25.46 -50.75 -19.42
C THR A 143 -26.39 -51.21 -18.28
N PHE A 144 -26.94 -50.29 -17.49
CA PHE A 144 -27.68 -50.57 -16.25
C PHE A 144 -29.09 -49.97 -16.28
N ALA A 145 -29.83 -50.19 -17.38
CA ALA A 145 -31.14 -49.59 -17.61
C ALA A 145 -32.18 -49.89 -16.49
N ALA A 146 -32.13 -51.09 -15.90
CA ALA A 146 -32.99 -51.47 -14.77
C ALA A 146 -32.65 -50.69 -13.49
N ASP A 147 -31.37 -50.53 -13.17
CA ASP A 147 -30.92 -49.79 -12.00
C ASP A 147 -31.32 -48.31 -12.12
N VAL A 148 -31.15 -47.71 -13.30
CA VAL A 148 -31.55 -46.31 -13.56
C VAL A 148 -33.07 -46.10 -13.49
N ALA A 149 -33.88 -47.12 -13.81
CA ALA A 149 -35.33 -47.06 -13.62
C ALA A 149 -35.72 -47.07 -12.13
N SER A 150 -34.95 -47.75 -11.28
CA SER A 150 -35.16 -47.76 -9.82
C SER A 150 -34.56 -46.55 -9.10
N ASN A 151 -33.45 -46.01 -9.62
CA ASN A 151 -32.67 -44.92 -9.05
C ASN A 151 -32.32 -43.93 -10.17
N PRO A 152 -33.14 -42.87 -10.37
CA PRO A 152 -32.93 -41.94 -11.48
C PRO A 152 -31.59 -41.23 -11.34
N LEU A 153 -30.82 -41.23 -12.44
CA LEU A 153 -29.53 -40.55 -12.51
C LEU A 153 -29.66 -39.05 -12.21
N PRO A 154 -28.65 -38.42 -11.60
CA PRO A 154 -28.62 -36.98 -11.39
C PRO A 154 -28.96 -36.17 -12.65
N ALA A 155 -29.51 -34.98 -12.44
CA ALA A 155 -29.87 -34.03 -13.49
C ALA A 155 -28.69 -33.77 -14.45
N ALA A 156 -28.99 -33.47 -15.73
CA ALA A 156 -27.93 -33.22 -16.70
C ALA A 156 -27.17 -31.93 -16.37
N LEU A 157 -25.94 -31.78 -16.88
CA LEU A 157 -25.13 -30.57 -16.68
C LEU A 157 -25.76 -29.30 -17.26
N THR A 158 -26.62 -29.46 -18.26
CA THR A 158 -27.46 -28.40 -18.86
C THR A 158 -28.75 -28.13 -18.09
N ASP A 159 -29.10 -29.03 -17.17
CA ASP A 159 -30.32 -29.02 -16.35
C ASP A 159 -30.06 -28.40 -14.95
N VAL A 160 -28.97 -27.63 -14.82
CA VAL A 160 -28.76 -26.71 -13.71
C VAL A 160 -29.86 -25.65 -13.77
N SER A 161 -30.96 -25.94 -13.08
CA SER A 161 -32.19 -25.20 -13.30
C SER A 161 -32.03 -23.73 -12.91
N TYR A 162 -32.24 -22.84 -13.89
CA TYR A 162 -32.28 -21.40 -13.69
C TYR A 162 -33.53 -20.94 -12.90
N LEU A 163 -34.27 -21.87 -12.26
CA LEU A 163 -35.42 -21.60 -11.38
C LEU A 163 -35.13 -20.50 -10.35
N HIS A 164 -33.90 -20.50 -9.82
CA HIS A 164 -33.45 -19.50 -8.84
C HIS A 164 -32.73 -18.29 -9.45
N ALA A 165 -32.42 -18.27 -10.75
CA ALA A 165 -31.65 -17.19 -11.36
C ALA A 165 -32.41 -15.84 -11.35
N ALA A 166 -33.73 -15.88 -11.53
CA ALA A 166 -34.60 -14.72 -11.37
C ALA A 166 -34.58 -14.18 -9.92
N ALA A 167 -34.49 -15.06 -8.91
CA ALA A 167 -34.38 -14.69 -7.50
C ALA A 167 -32.96 -14.21 -7.11
N LEU A 168 -31.92 -14.72 -7.77
CA LEU A 168 -30.53 -14.29 -7.58
C LEU A 168 -30.25 -12.89 -8.15
N LEU A 169 -31.01 -12.42 -9.15
CA LEU A 169 -30.81 -11.10 -9.75
C LEU A 169 -31.06 -9.95 -8.74
N PRO A 170 -32.16 -9.89 -7.97
CA PRO A 170 -32.34 -8.94 -6.86
C PRO A 170 -31.21 -9.01 -5.82
N VAL A 171 -30.83 -10.21 -5.37
CA VAL A 171 -29.76 -10.41 -4.37
C VAL A 171 -28.42 -9.87 -4.88
N THR A 172 -28.10 -10.12 -6.15
CA THR A 172 -26.87 -9.64 -6.79
C THR A 172 -26.88 -8.12 -6.92
N LYS A 173 -27.99 -7.51 -7.36
CA LYS A 173 -28.17 -6.05 -7.40
C LYS A 173 -28.02 -5.42 -6.01
N ALA A 174 -28.63 -6.02 -4.98
CA ALA A 174 -28.53 -5.54 -3.61
C ALA A 174 -27.09 -5.61 -3.07
N ARG A 175 -26.36 -6.69 -3.37
CA ARG A 175 -24.95 -6.84 -2.99
C ARG A 175 -24.05 -5.81 -3.70
N ILE A 176 -24.26 -5.57 -4.99
CA ILE A 176 -23.55 -4.50 -5.74
C ILE A 176 -23.83 -3.12 -5.11
N ALA A 177 -25.08 -2.82 -4.77
CA ALA A 177 -25.45 -1.57 -4.12
C ALA A 177 -24.80 -1.40 -2.73
N LEU A 178 -24.74 -2.48 -1.94
CA LEU A 178 -24.07 -2.49 -0.64
C LEU A 178 -22.56 -2.21 -0.75
N GLU A 179 -21.86 -2.90 -1.65
CA GLU A 179 -20.42 -2.69 -1.84
C GLU A 179 -20.12 -1.30 -2.42
N ARG A 180 -20.95 -0.78 -3.33
CA ARG A 180 -20.87 0.63 -3.78
C ARG A 180 -21.02 1.61 -2.62
N ARG A 181 -21.96 1.39 -1.70
CA ARG A 181 -22.16 2.27 -0.52
C ARG A 181 -20.97 2.23 0.43
N LYS A 182 -20.38 1.04 0.68
CA LYS A 182 -19.15 0.89 1.46
C LYS A 182 -17.96 1.62 0.81
N PHE A 183 -17.76 1.42 -0.49
CA PHE A 183 -16.72 2.08 -1.27
C PHE A 183 -16.84 3.60 -1.19
N LEU A 184 -18.02 4.16 -1.47
CA LEU A 184 -18.25 5.62 -1.41
C LEU A 184 -18.05 6.19 0.00
N LYS A 185 -18.47 5.47 1.06
CA LYS A 185 -18.20 5.88 2.45
C LYS A 185 -16.69 5.95 2.72
N ASN A 186 -15.94 4.93 2.32
CA ASN A 186 -14.49 4.88 2.53
C ASN A 186 -13.75 5.94 1.69
N ALA A 187 -14.18 6.16 0.44
CA ALA A 187 -13.64 7.20 -0.43
C ALA A 187 -13.88 8.60 0.17
N ASN A 188 -15.08 8.90 0.66
CA ASN A 188 -15.37 10.18 1.34
C ASN A 188 -14.50 10.38 2.58
N ILE A 189 -14.30 9.34 3.41
CA ILE A 189 -13.41 9.43 4.58
C ILE A 189 -11.96 9.68 4.16
N ALA A 190 -11.48 9.04 3.08
CA ALA A 190 -10.13 9.27 2.55
C ALA A 190 -9.96 10.70 2.02
N VAL A 191 -10.93 11.22 1.26
CA VAL A 191 -10.93 12.61 0.77
C VAL A 191 -10.92 13.60 1.94
N GLN A 192 -11.78 13.42 2.94
CA GLN A 192 -11.81 14.29 4.12
C GLN A 192 -10.46 14.31 4.85
N ARG A 193 -9.84 13.15 5.07
CA ARG A 193 -8.49 13.05 5.66
C ARG A 193 -7.43 13.76 4.80
N GLN A 194 -7.47 13.57 3.49
CA GLN A 194 -6.55 14.22 2.56
C GLN A 194 -6.70 15.75 2.60
N THR A 195 -7.93 16.28 2.65
CA THR A 195 -8.18 17.71 2.82
C THR A 195 -7.64 18.21 4.17
N THR A 196 -7.91 17.51 5.27
CA THR A 196 -7.40 17.90 6.60
C THR A 196 -5.87 17.93 6.64
N TRP A 197 -5.20 16.89 6.13
CA TRP A 197 -3.73 16.83 6.08
C TRP A 197 -3.14 17.87 5.13
N SER A 198 -3.79 18.13 3.99
CA SER A 198 -3.39 19.19 3.07
C SER A 198 -3.44 20.55 3.76
N ASN A 199 -4.56 20.88 4.43
CA ASN A 199 -4.70 22.16 5.12
C ASN A 199 -3.63 22.34 6.21
N LEU A 200 -3.45 21.34 7.08
CA LEU A 200 -2.41 21.39 8.12
C LEU A 200 -0.99 21.56 7.53
N ALA A 201 -0.68 20.89 6.42
CA ALA A 201 0.61 21.06 5.75
C ALA A 201 0.79 22.46 5.15
N HIS A 202 -0.28 23.10 4.66
CA HIS A 202 -0.25 24.49 4.19
C HIS A 202 -0.07 25.47 5.35
N GLU A 203 -0.77 25.27 6.46
CA GLU A 203 -0.62 26.06 7.70
C GLU A 203 0.81 25.97 8.24
N MET A 204 1.35 24.76 8.43
CA MET A 204 2.75 24.55 8.85
C MET A 204 3.76 25.20 7.89
N THR A 205 3.50 25.15 6.57
CA THR A 205 4.37 25.78 5.57
C THR A 205 4.31 27.31 5.64
N ALA A 206 3.14 27.88 5.95
CA ALA A 206 2.97 29.32 6.11
C ALA A 206 3.68 29.82 7.39
N GLU A 207 3.48 29.15 8.51
CA GLU A 207 4.17 29.45 9.78
C GLU A 207 5.69 29.37 9.63
N PHE A 208 6.21 28.29 9.03
CA PHE A 208 7.65 28.15 8.78
C PHE A 208 8.21 29.30 7.91
N ARG A 209 7.50 29.70 6.86
CA ARG A 209 7.89 30.84 6.02
C ARG A 209 7.87 32.18 6.78
N SER A 210 6.91 32.36 7.68
CA SER A 210 6.83 33.54 8.56
C SER A 210 8.03 33.60 9.49
N LEU A 211 8.36 32.49 10.15
CA LEU A 211 9.53 32.38 11.04
C LEU A 211 10.85 32.62 10.29
N CYS A 212 11.02 32.09 9.07
CA CYS A 212 12.20 32.39 8.25
C CYS A 212 12.31 33.88 7.88
N ALA A 213 11.19 34.57 7.66
CA ALA A 213 11.18 36.00 7.36
C ALA A 213 11.51 36.85 8.61
N GLU A 214 11.00 36.44 9.78
CA GLU A 214 11.34 37.05 11.07
C GLU A 214 12.82 36.84 11.42
N GLU A 215 13.35 35.62 11.25
CA GLU A 215 14.76 35.31 11.44
C GLU A 215 15.65 36.18 10.54
N ALA A 216 15.34 36.28 9.24
CA ALA A 216 16.09 37.12 8.31
C ALA A 216 16.05 38.61 8.68
N TYR A 217 14.90 39.12 9.17
CA TYR A 217 14.77 40.49 9.66
C TYR A 217 15.62 40.74 10.91
N LEU A 218 15.59 39.83 11.88
CA LEU A 218 16.39 39.91 13.10
C LEU A 218 17.89 39.80 12.83
N GLN A 219 18.31 38.94 11.90
CA GLN A 219 19.69 38.86 11.42
C GLN A 219 20.15 40.17 10.78
N GLN A 220 19.31 40.79 9.94
CA GLN A 220 19.61 42.09 9.33
C GLN A 220 19.74 43.21 10.38
N GLU A 221 18.88 43.21 11.41
CA GLU A 221 18.97 44.20 12.49
C GLU A 221 20.22 43.98 13.37
N LEU A 222 20.59 42.73 13.63
CA LEU A 222 21.84 42.38 14.30
C LEU A 222 23.07 42.88 13.52
N GLU A 223 23.08 42.70 12.20
CA GLU A 223 24.15 43.18 11.31
C GLU A 223 24.27 44.71 11.37
N LYS A 224 23.16 45.46 11.28
CA LYS A 224 23.15 46.93 11.46
C LYS A 224 23.72 47.35 12.81
N LEU A 225 23.36 46.67 13.91
CA LEU A 225 23.88 46.95 15.24
C LEU A 225 25.39 46.67 15.34
N GLN A 226 25.89 45.60 14.70
CA GLN A 226 27.31 45.30 14.61
C GLN A 226 28.06 46.36 13.80
N ASP A 227 27.51 46.80 12.67
CA ASP A 227 28.06 47.87 11.84
C ASP A 227 28.14 49.21 12.59
N MET A 228 27.09 49.59 13.32
CA MET A 228 27.12 50.79 14.17
C MET A 228 28.18 50.67 15.28
N ARG A 229 28.31 49.50 15.91
CA ARG A 229 29.34 49.23 16.91
C ARG A 229 30.75 49.31 16.33
N ASN A 230 30.96 48.81 15.12
CA ASN A 230 32.24 48.84 14.43
C ASN A 230 32.61 50.26 13.99
N LYS A 231 31.64 51.05 13.48
CA LYS A 231 31.82 52.48 13.18
C LYS A 231 32.17 53.29 14.44
N ALA A 232 31.47 53.06 15.55
CA ALA A 232 31.75 53.74 16.82
C ALA A 232 33.15 53.41 17.37
N LYS A 233 33.64 52.17 17.20
CA LYS A 233 35.04 51.82 17.50
C LYS A 233 36.02 52.57 16.61
N LEU A 234 35.80 52.55 15.29
CA LEU A 234 36.67 53.22 14.33
C LEU A 234 36.75 54.72 14.58
N GLU A 235 35.63 55.38 14.91
CA GLU A 235 35.64 56.78 15.33
C GLU A 235 36.42 56.99 16.63
N GLY A 236 36.28 56.12 17.63
CA GLY A 236 37.05 56.15 18.87
C GLY A 236 38.56 56.06 18.63
N GLU A 237 39.00 55.10 17.83
CA GLU A 237 40.41 54.93 17.42
C GLU A 237 40.95 56.18 16.69
N LEU A 238 40.12 56.81 15.84
CA LEU A 238 40.46 58.05 15.11
C LEU A 238 40.55 59.27 16.05
N TRP A 239 39.80 59.29 17.16
CA TRP A 239 39.98 60.30 18.21
C TRP A 239 41.24 60.07 19.04
N ASP A 240 41.54 58.81 19.40
CA ASP A 240 42.77 58.45 20.13
C ASP A 240 44.04 58.76 19.30
N GLU A 241 44.00 58.58 17.98
CA GLU A 241 45.10 58.93 17.07
C GLU A 241 45.32 60.46 16.99
N ARG A 242 44.25 61.28 16.98
CA ARG A 242 44.33 62.75 17.05
C ARG A 242 44.83 63.25 18.42
N ILE A 243 44.36 62.63 19.50
CA ILE A 243 44.81 62.96 20.86
C ILE A 243 46.29 62.61 21.00
N SER A 244 46.71 61.43 20.54
CA SER A 244 48.11 61.00 20.53
C SER A 244 49.00 61.94 19.70
N SER A 245 48.52 62.40 18.54
CA SER A 245 49.24 63.35 17.68
C SER A 245 49.39 64.75 18.28
N SER A 246 48.44 65.21 19.13
CA SER A 246 48.51 66.52 19.80
C SER A 246 49.15 66.49 21.20
N SER A 247 49.18 65.31 21.84
CA SER A 247 49.69 65.07 23.20
C SER A 247 51.09 65.64 23.45
N GLY A 248 51.98 65.52 22.45
CA GLY A 248 53.35 66.04 22.53
C GLY A 248 53.44 67.53 22.87
N GLN A 249 52.56 68.37 22.31
CA GLN A 249 52.55 69.82 22.57
C GLN A 249 51.89 70.17 23.91
N ASN A 250 50.83 69.45 24.31
CA ASN A 250 50.07 69.75 25.52
C ASN A 250 50.80 69.34 26.82
N SER A 251 51.65 68.32 26.78
CA SER A 251 52.44 67.86 27.94
C SER A 251 53.27 68.96 28.61
N HIS A 252 53.86 69.86 27.83
CA HIS A 252 54.69 70.97 28.30
C HIS A 252 53.87 72.07 28.99
N LEU A 253 52.64 72.32 28.51
CA LEU A 253 51.72 73.30 29.11
C LEU A 253 51.22 72.81 30.48
N VAL A 254 50.82 71.55 30.58
CA VAL A 254 50.38 70.93 31.85
C VAL A 254 51.51 70.96 32.88
N SER A 255 52.73 70.59 32.49
CA SER A 255 53.91 70.63 33.38
C SER A 255 54.19 72.02 33.94
N LYS A 256 53.98 73.08 33.13
CA LYS A 256 54.17 74.48 33.54
C LYS A 256 53.07 74.95 34.50
N ALA A 257 51.83 74.50 34.31
CA ALA A 257 50.70 74.80 35.21
C ALA A 257 50.86 74.14 36.58
N THR A 258 51.30 72.87 36.63
CA THR A 258 51.51 72.13 37.89
C THR A 258 52.53 72.83 38.80
N ARG A 259 53.69 73.25 38.26
CA ARG A 259 54.71 74.00 39.02
C ARG A 259 54.21 75.32 39.59
N LEU A 260 53.30 76.00 38.90
CA LEU A 260 52.66 77.22 39.39
C LEU A 260 51.74 76.92 40.59
N TRP A 261 50.99 75.82 40.53
CA TRP A 261 50.09 75.41 41.60
C TRP A 261 50.83 75.00 42.89
N GLU A 262 51.92 74.24 42.77
CA GLU A 262 52.79 73.86 43.89
C GLU A 262 53.39 75.09 44.60
N SER A 263 53.81 76.10 43.82
CA SER A 263 54.33 77.38 44.34
C SER A 263 53.29 78.19 45.12
N ILE A 264 52.01 78.08 44.75
CA ILE A 264 50.89 78.72 45.47
C ILE A 264 50.61 77.98 46.79
N LEU A 265 50.58 76.65 46.78
CA LEU A 265 50.35 75.84 47.98
C LEU A 265 51.43 76.03 49.04
N ALA A 266 52.70 76.15 48.64
CA ALA A 266 53.84 76.37 49.54
C ALA A 266 53.77 77.69 50.34
N ARG A 267 52.90 78.64 49.97
CA ARG A 267 52.76 79.94 50.66
C ARG A 267 51.70 79.97 51.77
N LYS A 268 50.95 78.88 51.98
CA LYS A 268 49.75 78.86 52.85
C LYS A 268 50.00 78.35 54.28
N GLY A 269 51.16 78.69 54.87
CA GLY A 269 51.63 78.13 56.15
C GLY A 269 51.71 79.07 57.37
N THR A 270 51.31 80.34 57.26
CA THR A 270 51.60 81.36 58.30
C THR A 270 50.43 82.32 58.59
N VAL A 271 49.39 81.88 59.31
CA VAL A 271 48.49 82.75 60.12
C VAL A 271 48.05 81.97 61.37
N ASN A 272 48.07 82.61 62.54
CA ASN A 272 47.89 81.99 63.86
C ASN A 272 46.43 81.82 64.32
N GLU A 273 46.28 81.04 65.40
CA GLU A 273 45.05 80.70 66.14
C GLU A 273 44.34 81.89 66.80
N VAL A 274 43.01 81.78 66.97
CA VAL A 274 42.22 82.40 68.07
C VAL A 274 41.08 81.46 68.49
N SER A 275 40.79 81.38 69.80
CA SER A 275 39.75 80.58 70.47
C SER A 275 39.12 81.41 71.61
N PHE A 276 37.93 81.17 72.19
CA PHE A 276 36.80 80.23 72.01
C PHE A 276 35.54 80.93 72.66
N PRO A 277 34.25 80.56 72.44
CA PRO A 277 33.66 79.42 73.18
C PRO A 277 32.40 78.73 72.57
N GLU A 278 32.00 77.62 73.19
CA GLU A 278 30.68 76.99 73.02
C GLU A 278 29.54 77.85 73.64
N TYR A 279 28.34 77.76 73.06
CA TYR A 279 27.10 78.25 73.67
C TYR A 279 25.99 77.19 73.56
N VAL A 280 25.42 76.82 74.71
CA VAL A 280 24.25 75.93 74.81
C VAL A 280 22.98 76.78 74.83
N CYS A 281 21.95 76.38 74.08
CA CYS A 281 20.61 76.96 74.16
C CYS A 281 19.56 75.88 74.52
N PRO A 282 18.85 76.01 75.65
CA PRO A 282 17.80 75.07 76.05
C PRO A 282 16.38 75.50 75.64
N ALA A 283 15.48 74.53 75.63
CA ALA A 283 14.01 74.64 75.49
C ALA A 283 13.41 74.94 74.09
N CYS A 284 12.90 73.88 73.45
CA CYS A 284 11.54 73.75 72.89
C CYS A 284 11.44 72.35 72.25
N SER A 285 10.97 71.33 72.98
CA SER A 285 9.55 71.04 73.23
C SER A 285 8.80 70.53 71.98
N ASN A 286 8.30 69.31 72.15
CA ASN A 286 7.19 68.66 71.44
C ASN A 286 7.43 67.78 70.20
N TYR A 287 7.38 66.48 70.51
CA TYR A 287 6.57 65.45 69.85
C TYR A 287 7.16 64.74 68.59
N PRO A 288 6.81 63.45 68.38
CA PRO A 288 7.82 62.39 68.33
C PRO A 288 7.49 61.31 67.27
N TYR A 289 8.18 60.16 67.33
CA TYR A 289 7.82 58.89 66.66
C TYR A 289 7.73 58.94 65.10
N HIS A 290 8.11 57.89 64.36
CA HIS A 290 8.11 56.49 64.75
C HIS A 290 9.34 55.76 64.21
N ALA A 291 10.06 55.08 65.10
CA ALA A 291 10.85 53.94 64.68
C ALA A 291 9.91 52.78 64.32
N ARG A 292 10.24 52.03 63.26
CA ARG A 292 10.14 50.58 63.25
C ARG A 292 11.18 49.98 62.31
N GLN A 293 12.22 49.41 62.91
CA GLN A 293 13.00 48.36 62.28
C GLN A 293 12.07 47.17 61.98
N HIS A 294 12.35 46.42 60.91
CA HIS A 294 12.38 44.97 61.04
C HIS A 294 13.34 44.36 60.03
N ASN A 295 14.26 43.54 60.55
CA ASN A 295 15.22 42.78 59.77
C ASN A 295 14.53 41.56 59.13
N VAL A 296 14.71 41.40 57.82
CA VAL A 296 15.48 40.31 57.18
C VAL A 296 15.11 38.83 57.49
N LEU A 297 14.97 38.07 56.39
CA LEU A 297 15.08 36.60 56.20
C LEU A 297 13.92 35.64 56.62
N ALA A 298 13.23 35.08 55.60
CA ALA A 298 13.54 33.74 55.02
C ALA A 298 12.33 32.84 54.68
N SER A 299 12.46 32.16 53.53
CA SER A 299 11.99 30.79 53.20
C SER A 299 10.69 30.57 52.41
N SER A 300 10.79 29.58 51.50
CA SER A 300 9.72 28.79 50.85
C SER A 300 8.88 29.41 49.71
N ARG A 301 9.43 29.43 48.49
CA ARG A 301 9.38 28.30 47.54
C ARG A 301 10.27 28.55 46.32
#